data_AF-A0A4Z0JAF7-F1
#
_entry.id   AF-A0A4Z0JAF7-F1
#
_cell.length_a   1.000
_cell.length_b   1.000
_cell.length_c   1.000
_cell.angle_alpha   90.00
_cell.angle_beta   90.00
_cell.angle_gamma   90.00
#
_symmetry.space_group_name_H-M   'P 1'
#
loop_
_entity.id
_entity.type
_entity.pdbx_description
1 polymer ?
#
loop_
_entity_poly.entity_id
_entity_poly.type
_entity_poly.pdbx_seq_one_letter_code
_entity_poly.pdbx_strand_id
1 'polypeptide(L)'
;MAVALDPKLRELLLANNLGLSRDHRLAGWNVLTILYHDGAASGEVTDLNYLSQKYNNEYLDEEEKPITDEVLKRILDVLSTQAGLIEVSPKKVRKRMMNGGYHIHQSYVYKITSSGIEYLTLMVKVIDADNTVTANITRIQEYCVLVAKLADPELSAEDTQLFNDFQNMLAAYADVMKGMHKLDEDLSELANDLAFNHGGAAAEQLQQMLQDKAIPAFKQLLGQGPRIQALADSTSFSKRVARSQQGSDDLDAAHATGDQAKMLLRFQSVQAYTQRQLERLAGSFDPSATAIDNSLDTVYLLFQTILGAIRLLSQEYDHIQSQTVDVKALTGQIDHLLTHYQSLIVRQPIPRHLPNDREDLDDSADLLNATTMGPVVYAAQTRTTKVATEADNPPLATDDPEVPDAQAGLVEFQQLVMRDADYGVVDHDLTFHSRHARDEVIRLYSATGYSHYDSFAPFGRPVVKVALLKAEPVRIHCVDEQYTVTLPGSFAVWFAKGDEDHE
;
A
#
# COMPACT_ATOMS: atom_id res chain seq x y z
N MET A 1 -10.50 13.22 -30.30
CA MET A 1 -11.59 12.39 -29.73
C MET A 1 -11.32 12.37 -28.25
N ALA A 2 -12.21 12.95 -27.44
CA ALA A 2 -12.13 12.82 -25.99
C ALA A 2 -12.03 11.32 -25.67
N VAL A 3 -10.99 10.91 -24.95
CA VAL A 3 -10.85 9.53 -24.49
C VAL A 3 -12.12 9.23 -23.71
N ALA A 4 -12.89 8.23 -24.15
CA ALA A 4 -14.13 7.86 -23.47
C ALA A 4 -13.75 7.36 -22.07
N LEU A 5 -13.91 8.24 -21.08
CA LEU A 5 -13.69 7.93 -19.66
C LEU A 5 -14.70 6.87 -19.24
N ASP A 6 -14.24 5.87 -18.50
CA ASP A 6 -15.12 4.91 -17.83
C ASP A 6 -16.14 5.71 -16.99
N PRO A 7 -17.45 5.44 -17.08
CA PRO A 7 -18.47 6.18 -16.35
C PRO A 7 -18.25 6.18 -14.83
N LYS A 8 -17.70 5.11 -14.26
CA LYS A 8 -17.35 5.05 -12.82
C LYS A 8 -16.14 5.91 -12.49
N LEU A 9 -15.13 5.93 -13.35
CA LEU A 9 -13.99 6.83 -13.21
C LEU A 9 -14.46 8.28 -13.29
N ARG A 10 -15.36 8.59 -14.22
CA ARG A 10 -15.95 9.93 -14.35
C ARG A 10 -16.68 10.34 -13.07
N GLU A 11 -17.47 9.46 -12.48
CA GLU A 11 -18.19 9.73 -11.22
C GLU A 11 -17.23 9.98 -10.05
N LEU A 12 -16.21 9.15 -9.89
CA LEU A 12 -15.14 9.31 -8.90
C LEU A 12 -14.45 10.68 -9.06
N LEU A 13 -14.07 11.03 -10.29
CA LEU A 13 -13.39 12.29 -10.58
C LEU A 13 -14.30 13.51 -10.35
N LEU A 14 -15.60 13.40 -10.66
CA LEU A 14 -16.59 14.45 -10.39
C LEU A 14 -16.87 14.64 -8.90
N ALA A 15 -16.76 13.57 -8.10
CA ALA A 15 -16.85 13.61 -6.65
C ALA A 15 -15.63 14.30 -6.02
N ASN A 16 -14.42 14.02 -6.55
CA ASN A 16 -13.18 14.63 -6.08
C ASN A 16 -13.03 16.10 -6.56
N ASN A 17 -13.60 16.46 -7.71
CA ASN A 17 -13.61 17.81 -8.29
C ASN A 17 -12.25 18.52 -8.22
N LEU A 18 -11.25 17.87 -8.79
CA LEU A 18 -9.87 18.36 -8.82
C LEU A 18 -9.81 19.70 -9.59
N GLY A 19 -9.46 20.79 -8.90
CA GLY A 19 -9.43 22.15 -9.46
C GLY A 19 -10.60 23.05 -9.08
N LEU A 20 -11.60 22.52 -8.35
CA LEU A 20 -12.69 23.28 -7.70
C LEU A 20 -13.49 24.20 -8.64
N SER A 21 -13.54 23.88 -9.94
CA SER A 21 -14.30 24.68 -10.92
C SER A 21 -15.72 24.15 -11.05
N ARG A 22 -16.71 25.04 -10.95
CA ARG A 22 -18.13 24.69 -11.09
C ARG A 22 -18.50 24.39 -12.54
N ASP A 23 -17.93 25.15 -13.47
CA ASP A 23 -18.26 25.08 -14.90
C ASP A 23 -17.40 24.07 -15.66
N HIS A 24 -16.31 23.60 -15.03
CA HIS A 24 -15.34 22.66 -15.60
C HIS A 24 -14.87 21.63 -14.57
N ARG A 25 -15.75 20.69 -14.24
CA ARG A 25 -15.58 19.79 -13.07
C ARG A 25 -14.50 18.73 -13.27
N LEU A 26 -14.13 18.41 -14.51
CA LEU A 26 -13.08 17.46 -14.87
C LEU A 26 -11.77 18.13 -15.30
N ALA A 27 -11.69 19.46 -15.25
CA ALA A 27 -10.55 20.16 -15.83
C ALA A 27 -9.22 19.84 -15.14
N GLY A 28 -9.20 19.61 -13.82
CA GLY A 28 -7.97 19.19 -13.15
C GLY A 28 -7.42 17.86 -13.67
N TRP A 29 -8.30 16.87 -13.87
CA TRP A 29 -7.93 15.57 -14.43
C TRP A 29 -7.44 15.68 -15.87
N ASN A 30 -8.18 16.41 -16.71
CA ASN A 30 -7.85 16.60 -18.12
C ASN A 30 -6.51 17.34 -18.29
N VAL A 31 -6.25 18.36 -17.45
CA VAL A 31 -4.96 19.08 -17.45
C VAL A 31 -3.81 18.17 -17.05
N LEU A 32 -3.98 17.33 -16.02
CA LEU A 32 -2.96 16.33 -15.64
C LEU A 32 -2.74 15.31 -16.76
N THR A 33 -3.81 14.86 -17.42
CA THR A 33 -3.75 13.93 -18.55
C THR A 33 -2.96 14.53 -19.72
N ILE A 34 -3.22 15.79 -20.06
CA ILE A 34 -2.45 16.54 -21.08
C ILE A 34 -0.97 16.58 -20.69
N LEU A 35 -0.65 16.97 -19.46
CA LEU A 35 0.73 17.08 -18.98
C LEU A 35 1.47 15.73 -18.93
N TYR A 36 0.76 14.64 -18.64
CA TYR A 36 1.31 13.29 -18.63
C TYR A 36 1.73 12.82 -20.04
N HIS A 37 0.87 13.02 -21.05
CA HIS A 37 1.13 12.57 -22.41
C HIS A 37 2.12 13.48 -23.15
N ASP A 38 2.06 14.79 -22.92
CA ASP A 38 2.84 15.76 -23.70
C ASP A 38 4.16 16.18 -23.08
N GLY A 39 4.35 15.94 -21.77
CA GLY A 39 5.48 16.46 -21.00
C GLY A 39 6.87 15.95 -21.43
N ALA A 40 6.92 14.81 -22.13
CA ALA A 40 8.18 14.19 -22.58
C ALA A 40 8.27 14.02 -24.11
N ALA A 41 7.15 13.84 -24.82
CA ALA A 41 7.14 13.39 -26.21
C ALA A 41 6.93 14.50 -27.25
N SER A 42 6.27 15.61 -26.89
CA SER A 42 5.82 16.60 -27.89
C SER A 42 6.90 17.59 -28.34
N GLY A 43 7.96 17.79 -27.55
CA GLY A 43 8.99 18.80 -27.79
C GLY A 43 8.47 20.25 -27.74
N GLU A 44 7.16 20.46 -27.53
CA GLU A 44 6.53 21.75 -27.34
C GLU A 44 6.57 22.15 -25.86
N VAL A 45 6.60 23.46 -25.62
CA VAL A 45 6.61 23.97 -24.24
C VAL A 45 5.17 24.03 -23.74
N THR A 46 4.91 23.31 -22.66
CA THR A 46 3.64 23.28 -21.92
C THR A 46 3.39 24.61 -21.18
N ASP A 47 3.14 25.68 -21.94
CA ASP A 47 2.74 26.99 -21.43
C ASP A 47 1.21 27.09 -21.26
N LEU A 48 0.72 28.17 -20.66
CA LEU A 48 -0.71 28.36 -20.41
C LEU A 48 -1.54 28.35 -21.71
N ASN A 49 -1.02 28.93 -22.79
CA ASN A 49 -1.72 29.01 -24.07
C ASN A 49 -1.86 27.62 -24.69
N TYR A 50 -0.80 26.81 -24.61
CA TYR A 50 -0.80 25.43 -25.06
C TYR A 50 -1.86 24.61 -24.32
N LEU A 51 -1.88 24.67 -22.99
CA LEU A 51 -2.86 23.95 -22.18
C LEU A 51 -4.30 24.39 -22.48
N SER A 52 -4.55 25.69 -22.62
CA SER A 52 -5.87 26.24 -22.97
C SER A 52 -6.34 25.78 -24.35
N GLN A 53 -5.46 25.85 -25.36
CA GLN A 53 -5.77 25.40 -26.71
C GLN A 53 -6.02 23.90 -26.77
N LYS A 54 -5.16 23.10 -26.14
CA LYS A 54 -5.29 21.64 -26.17
C LYS A 54 -6.52 21.17 -25.41
N TYR A 55 -6.80 21.74 -24.24
CA TYR A 55 -8.02 21.47 -23.49
C TYR A 55 -9.27 21.76 -24.33
N ASN A 56 -9.37 22.96 -24.89
CA ASN A 56 -10.56 23.40 -25.64
C ASN A 56 -10.78 22.62 -26.95
N ASN A 57 -9.71 22.11 -27.57
CA ASN A 57 -9.81 21.38 -28.83
C ASN A 57 -10.07 19.88 -28.64
N GLU A 58 -9.54 19.27 -27.57
CA GLU A 58 -9.50 17.80 -27.45
C GLU A 58 -10.24 17.24 -26.23
N TYR A 59 -10.42 18.04 -25.16
CA TYR A 59 -10.90 17.59 -23.84
C TYR A 59 -12.16 18.34 -23.36
N LEU A 60 -12.74 19.21 -24.20
CA LEU A 60 -13.97 19.92 -23.87
C LEU A 60 -15.17 18.95 -23.91
N ASP A 61 -15.91 18.87 -22.81
CA ASP A 61 -17.15 18.10 -22.73
C ASP A 61 -18.26 18.77 -23.57
N GLU A 62 -19.20 17.98 -24.12
CA GLU A 62 -20.22 18.44 -25.08
C GLU A 62 -21.14 19.56 -24.54
N GLU A 63 -21.27 19.68 -23.22
CA GLU A 63 -22.10 20.69 -22.54
C GLU A 63 -21.28 21.87 -21.98
N GLU A 64 -19.94 21.85 -22.09
CA GLU A 64 -19.05 22.87 -21.53
C GLU A 64 -18.75 24.01 -22.52
N LYS A 65 -18.61 25.23 -22.01
CA LYS A 65 -18.10 26.38 -22.80
C LYS A 65 -16.57 26.35 -22.81
N PRO A 66 -15.88 26.92 -23.81
CA PRO A 66 -14.42 26.97 -23.81
C PRO A 66 -13.85 27.56 -22.51
N ILE A 67 -12.83 26.90 -21.95
CA ILE A 67 -12.16 27.34 -20.73
C ILE A 67 -11.45 28.67 -20.95
N THR A 68 -11.62 29.58 -20.00
CA THR A 68 -10.93 30.88 -20.00
C THR A 68 -9.59 30.79 -19.29
N ASP A 69 -8.64 31.65 -19.67
CA ASP A 69 -7.31 31.68 -19.07
C ASP A 69 -7.35 31.96 -17.56
N GLU A 70 -8.34 32.70 -17.07
CA GLU A 70 -8.52 32.97 -15.64
C GLU A 70 -8.93 31.72 -14.86
N VAL A 71 -9.85 30.93 -15.43
CA VAL A 71 -10.31 29.66 -14.83
C VAL A 71 -9.18 28.63 -14.86
N LEU A 72 -8.47 28.52 -15.99
CA LEU A 72 -7.33 27.61 -16.13
C LEU A 72 -6.20 27.96 -15.16
N LYS A 73 -5.87 29.24 -14.97
CA LYS A 73 -4.87 29.66 -13.97
C LYS A 73 -5.28 29.25 -12.55
N ARG A 74 -6.56 29.39 -12.19
CA ARG A 74 -7.05 28.97 -10.87
C ARG A 74 -6.93 27.45 -10.67
N ILE A 75 -7.26 26.67 -11.70
CA ILE A 75 -7.09 25.20 -11.66
C ILE A 75 -5.62 24.83 -11.52
N LEU A 76 -4.73 25.46 -12.29
CA LEU A 76 -3.29 25.22 -12.20
C LEU A 76 -2.72 25.59 -10.82
N ASP A 77 -3.19 26.68 -10.22
CA ASP A 77 -2.79 27.06 -8.86
C ASP A 77 -3.25 26.04 -7.81
N VAL A 78 -4.46 25.49 -7.94
CA VAL A 78 -4.93 24.39 -7.07
C VAL A 78 -4.06 23.14 -7.26
N LEU A 79 -3.77 22.77 -8.51
CA LEU A 79 -2.95 21.60 -8.82
C LEU A 79 -1.50 21.76 -8.35
N SER A 80 -0.93 22.97 -8.34
CA SER A 80 0.44 23.22 -7.89
C SER A 80 0.54 23.42 -6.38
N THR A 81 -0.30 24.29 -5.83
CA THR A 81 -0.13 24.86 -4.50
C THR A 81 -0.86 24.04 -3.43
N GLN A 82 -2.03 23.49 -3.76
CA GLN A 82 -2.84 22.71 -2.81
C GLN A 82 -2.59 21.21 -2.95
N ALA A 83 -2.45 20.71 -4.18
CA ALA A 83 -2.34 19.27 -4.44
C ALA A 83 -0.91 18.79 -4.72
N GLY A 84 0.04 19.66 -5.07
CA GLY A 84 1.43 19.27 -5.36
C GLY A 84 1.62 18.37 -6.60
N LEU A 85 0.61 18.26 -7.46
CA LEU A 85 0.59 17.35 -8.60
C LEU A 85 1.32 17.91 -9.83
N ILE A 86 1.57 19.22 -9.85
CA ILE A 86 2.30 19.88 -10.93
C ILE A 86 3.37 20.84 -10.38
N GLU A 87 4.50 20.89 -11.07
CA GLU A 87 5.58 21.84 -10.85
C GLU A 87 5.46 23.01 -11.82
N VAL A 88 5.58 24.23 -11.31
CA VAL A 88 5.54 25.47 -12.09
C VAL A 88 6.94 26.09 -12.11
N SER A 89 7.55 26.16 -13.29
CA SER A 89 8.90 26.73 -13.45
C SER A 89 8.90 27.90 -14.44
N PRO A 90 9.43 29.08 -14.05
CA PRO A 90 9.60 30.18 -15.01
C PRO A 90 10.78 29.84 -15.94
N LYS A 91 10.52 29.74 -17.25
CA LYS A 91 11.55 29.48 -18.26
C LYS A 91 11.51 30.50 -19.39
N LYS A 92 12.67 30.70 -20.03
CA LYS A 92 12.76 31.46 -21.27
C LYS A 92 12.35 30.54 -22.42
N VAL A 93 11.22 30.86 -23.04
CA VAL A 93 10.60 30.04 -24.09
C VAL A 93 10.77 30.73 -25.44
N ARG A 94 11.21 29.95 -26.45
CA ARG A 94 11.30 30.39 -27.84
C ARG A 94 9.96 30.16 -28.51
N LYS A 95 9.21 31.23 -28.79
CA LYS A 95 7.97 31.16 -29.56
C LYS A 95 8.24 31.51 -31.02
N ARG A 96 7.75 30.67 -31.94
CA ARG A 96 7.81 30.96 -33.38
C ARG A 96 6.73 31.99 -33.72
N MET A 97 7.12 33.08 -34.34
CA MET A 97 6.21 34.13 -34.81
C MET A 97 5.67 33.78 -36.20
N MET A 98 4.52 34.37 -36.58
CA MET A 98 3.89 34.14 -37.88
C MET A 98 4.78 34.56 -39.07
N ASN A 99 5.75 35.45 -38.83
CA ASN A 99 6.76 35.85 -39.81
C ASN A 99 7.94 34.85 -39.94
N GLY A 100 7.90 33.70 -39.25
CA GLY A 100 8.94 32.68 -39.27
C GLY A 100 10.12 32.91 -38.32
N GLY A 101 10.20 34.07 -37.64
CA GLY A 101 11.23 34.38 -36.64
C GLY A 101 10.95 33.77 -35.27
N TYR A 102 11.96 33.72 -34.39
CA TYR A 102 11.81 33.26 -33.01
C TYR A 102 11.87 34.44 -32.03
N HIS A 103 10.90 34.51 -31.12
CA HIS A 103 10.87 35.48 -30.03
C HIS A 103 11.09 34.76 -28.69
N ILE A 104 12.09 35.20 -27.93
CA ILE A 104 12.36 34.69 -26.58
C ILE A 104 11.60 35.55 -25.59
N HIS A 105 10.67 34.95 -24.85
CA HIS A 105 9.98 35.60 -23.75
C HIS A 105 9.99 34.69 -22.52
N GLN A 106 9.85 35.28 -21.34
CA GLN A 106 9.75 34.54 -20.09
C GLN A 106 8.29 34.09 -19.90
N SER A 107 8.09 32.79 -19.72
CA SER A 107 6.78 32.18 -19.51
C SER A 107 6.86 31.11 -18.42
N TYR A 108 5.72 30.80 -17.79
CA TYR A 108 5.61 29.71 -16.85
C TYR A 108 5.38 28.39 -17.61
N VAL A 109 6.19 27.40 -17.29
CA VAL A 109 6.12 26.05 -17.86
C VAL A 109 5.65 25.10 -16.77
N TYR A 110 4.60 24.34 -17.10
CA TYR A 110 3.97 23.39 -16.21
C TYR A 110 4.47 21.98 -16.51
N LYS A 111 4.86 21.25 -15.47
CA LYS A 111 5.25 19.84 -15.57
C LYS A 111 4.51 19.01 -14.55
N ILE A 112 4.10 17.81 -14.91
CA ILE A 112 3.54 16.87 -13.93
C ILE A 112 4.67 16.39 -13.00
N THR A 113 4.38 16.31 -11.69
CA THR A 113 5.30 15.74 -10.69
C THR A 113 5.16 14.21 -10.65
N SER A 114 6.06 13.52 -9.96
CA SER A 114 5.91 12.07 -9.70
C SER A 114 4.58 11.78 -9.00
N SER A 115 4.23 12.56 -7.98
CA SER A 115 2.95 12.48 -7.27
C SER A 115 1.73 12.67 -8.19
N GLY A 116 1.82 13.58 -9.17
CA GLY A 116 0.79 13.76 -10.19
C GLY A 116 0.59 12.54 -11.10
N ILE A 117 1.68 11.88 -11.49
CA ILE A 117 1.64 10.66 -12.31
C ILE A 117 1.04 9.51 -11.50
N GLU A 118 1.52 9.33 -10.27
CA GLU A 118 1.06 8.29 -9.36
C GLU A 118 -0.44 8.45 -9.08
N TYR A 119 -0.91 9.67 -8.82
CA TYR A 119 -2.33 9.97 -8.65
C TYR A 119 -3.17 9.53 -9.86
N LEU A 120 -2.74 9.85 -11.09
CA LEU A 120 -3.44 9.40 -12.31
C LEU A 120 -3.51 7.87 -12.38
N THR A 121 -2.39 7.19 -12.11
CA THR A 121 -2.33 5.73 -12.16
C THR A 121 -3.18 5.07 -11.07
N LEU A 122 -3.18 5.63 -9.86
CA LEU A 122 -3.91 5.10 -8.70
C LEU A 122 -5.42 5.15 -8.92
N MET A 123 -5.95 6.26 -9.44
CA MET A 123 -7.39 6.37 -9.75
C MET A 123 -7.84 5.31 -10.76
N VAL A 124 -7.02 4.99 -11.75
CA VAL A 124 -7.31 3.94 -12.74
C VAL A 124 -7.28 2.56 -12.08
N LYS A 125 -6.24 2.26 -11.30
CA LYS A 125 -6.12 0.98 -10.57
C LYS A 125 -7.29 0.72 -9.63
N VAL A 126 -7.79 1.74 -8.92
CA VAL A 126 -8.97 1.62 -8.04
C VAL A 126 -10.23 1.22 -8.82
N ILE A 127 -10.42 1.77 -10.02
CA ILE A 127 -11.56 1.41 -10.88
C ILE A 127 -11.39 0.01 -11.47
N ASP A 128 -10.17 -0.37 -11.86
CA ASP A 128 -9.88 -1.72 -12.33
C ASP A 128 -10.15 -2.75 -11.22
N ALA A 129 -9.79 -2.45 -9.97
CA ALA A 129 -10.13 -3.27 -8.82
C ALA A 129 -11.65 -3.39 -8.59
N ASP A 130 -12.42 -2.29 -8.64
CA ASP A 130 -13.90 -2.35 -8.54
C ASP A 130 -14.55 -3.16 -9.68
N ASN A 131 -13.98 -3.07 -10.89
CA ASN A 131 -14.41 -3.88 -12.02
C ASN A 131 -14.09 -5.38 -11.81
N THR A 132 -12.89 -5.70 -11.32
CA THR A 132 -12.52 -7.07 -10.91
C THR A 132 -13.49 -7.60 -9.85
N VAL A 133 -13.80 -6.82 -8.81
CA VAL A 133 -14.73 -7.20 -7.75
C VAL A 133 -16.13 -7.45 -8.31
N THR A 134 -16.67 -6.53 -9.11
CA THR A 134 -18.02 -6.65 -9.67
C THR A 134 -18.14 -7.90 -10.56
N ALA A 135 -17.15 -8.17 -11.40
CA ALA A 135 -17.10 -9.36 -12.24
C ALA A 135 -17.04 -10.63 -11.38
N ASN A 136 -16.20 -10.64 -10.34
CA ASN A 136 -16.03 -11.78 -9.47
C ASN A 136 -17.32 -12.08 -8.66
N ILE A 137 -18.01 -11.06 -8.14
CA ILE A 137 -19.30 -11.21 -7.45
C ILE A 137 -20.33 -11.93 -8.32
N THR A 138 -20.41 -11.57 -9.60
CA THR A 138 -21.33 -12.20 -10.55
C THR A 138 -21.01 -13.70 -10.70
N ARG A 139 -19.73 -14.05 -10.79
CA ARG A 139 -19.27 -15.45 -10.87
C ARG A 139 -19.50 -16.23 -9.57
N ILE A 140 -19.33 -15.59 -8.41
CA ILE A 140 -19.65 -16.18 -7.11
C ILE A 140 -21.14 -16.53 -7.03
N GLN A 141 -22.02 -15.64 -7.49
CA GLN A 141 -23.46 -15.88 -7.51
C GLN A 141 -23.81 -17.07 -8.43
N GLU A 142 -23.25 -17.10 -9.63
CA GLU A 142 -23.41 -18.22 -10.58
C GLU A 142 -22.97 -19.55 -9.95
N TYR A 143 -21.79 -19.57 -9.33
CA TYR A 143 -21.29 -20.73 -8.61
C TYR A 143 -22.24 -21.17 -7.49
N CYS A 144 -22.71 -20.25 -6.65
CA CYS A 144 -23.63 -20.57 -5.54
C CYS A 144 -24.96 -21.15 -6.04
N VAL A 145 -25.49 -20.65 -7.15
CA VAL A 145 -26.69 -21.19 -7.79
C VAL A 145 -26.45 -22.61 -8.31
N LEU A 146 -25.31 -22.86 -8.96
CA LEU A 146 -24.95 -24.19 -9.46
C LEU A 146 -24.75 -25.19 -8.33
N VAL A 147 -24.08 -24.81 -7.24
CA VAL A 147 -23.91 -25.67 -6.05
C VAL A 147 -25.27 -26.01 -5.43
N ALA A 148 -26.17 -25.01 -5.30
CA ALA A 148 -27.51 -25.25 -4.78
C ALA A 148 -28.32 -26.20 -5.66
N LYS A 149 -28.22 -26.05 -6.99
CA LYS A 149 -28.88 -26.93 -7.98
C LYS A 149 -28.34 -28.37 -7.88
N LEU A 150 -27.03 -28.54 -7.79
CA LEU A 150 -26.39 -29.86 -7.73
C LEU A 150 -26.63 -30.58 -6.39
N ALA A 151 -26.87 -29.83 -5.32
CA ALA A 151 -27.23 -30.37 -4.01
C ALA A 151 -28.68 -30.92 -3.96
N ASP A 152 -29.51 -30.68 -4.98
CA ASP A 152 -30.87 -31.19 -5.04
C ASP A 152 -30.87 -32.72 -5.31
N PRO A 153 -31.41 -33.54 -4.39
CA PRO A 153 -31.52 -34.98 -4.58
C PRO A 153 -32.45 -35.37 -5.74
N GLU A 154 -33.39 -34.51 -6.16
CA GLU A 154 -34.37 -34.80 -7.22
C GLU A 154 -33.87 -34.52 -8.63
N LEU A 155 -32.66 -33.97 -8.80
CA LEU A 155 -32.13 -33.65 -10.12
C LEU A 155 -32.00 -34.91 -11.00
N SER A 156 -32.61 -34.89 -12.19
CA SER A 156 -32.55 -36.01 -13.13
C SER A 156 -31.11 -36.28 -13.59
N ALA A 157 -30.76 -37.56 -13.69
CA ALA A 157 -29.50 -38.04 -14.26
C ALA A 157 -29.74 -38.78 -15.59
N GLU A 158 -30.91 -38.60 -16.21
CA GLU A 158 -31.30 -39.24 -17.47
C GLU A 158 -30.69 -38.55 -18.70
N ASP A 159 -30.39 -37.25 -18.58
CA ASP A 159 -29.79 -36.42 -19.63
C ASP A 159 -28.42 -35.89 -19.19
N THR A 160 -27.63 -35.34 -20.12
CA THR A 160 -26.27 -34.79 -19.89
C THR A 160 -26.25 -33.50 -19.07
N GLN A 161 -27.41 -32.95 -18.73
CA GLN A 161 -27.53 -31.67 -18.04
C GLN A 161 -26.83 -31.65 -16.68
N LEU A 162 -26.96 -32.71 -15.85
CA LEU A 162 -26.29 -32.78 -14.55
C LEU A 162 -24.76 -32.78 -14.69
N PHE A 163 -24.22 -33.46 -15.69
CA PHE A 163 -22.78 -33.42 -15.99
C PHE A 163 -22.33 -32.02 -16.47
N ASN A 164 -23.11 -31.37 -17.35
CA ASN A 164 -22.81 -30.03 -17.84
C ASN A 164 -22.88 -28.99 -16.72
N ASP A 165 -23.88 -29.06 -15.84
CA ASP A 165 -24.00 -28.20 -14.66
C ASP A 165 -22.82 -28.38 -13.70
N PHE A 166 -22.34 -29.62 -13.51
CA PHE A 166 -21.14 -29.89 -12.72
C PHE A 166 -19.87 -29.28 -13.35
N GLN A 167 -19.69 -29.39 -14.67
CA GLN A 167 -18.56 -28.75 -15.36
C GLN A 167 -18.64 -27.21 -15.29
N ASN A 168 -19.84 -26.64 -15.46
CA ASN A 168 -20.07 -25.21 -15.31
C ASN A 168 -19.76 -24.74 -13.89
N MET A 169 -20.09 -25.55 -12.87
CA MET A 169 -19.74 -25.24 -11.48
C MET A 169 -18.23 -25.19 -11.28
N LEU A 170 -17.47 -26.15 -11.85
CA LEU A 170 -16.01 -26.15 -11.79
C LEU A 170 -15.39 -24.96 -12.53
N ALA A 171 -15.91 -24.62 -13.71
CA ALA A 171 -15.47 -23.46 -14.47
C ALA A 171 -15.74 -22.15 -13.71
N ALA A 172 -16.94 -21.99 -13.16
CA ALA A 172 -17.29 -20.84 -12.33
C ALA A 172 -16.38 -20.72 -11.10
N TYR A 173 -16.08 -21.84 -10.42
CA TYR A 173 -15.11 -21.85 -9.31
C TYR A 173 -13.72 -21.39 -9.74
N ALA A 174 -13.20 -21.91 -10.86
CA ALA A 174 -11.89 -21.51 -11.37
C ALA A 174 -11.83 -20.02 -11.73
N ASP A 175 -12.90 -19.49 -12.33
CA ASP A 175 -13.04 -18.06 -12.62
C ASP A 175 -13.09 -17.21 -11.34
N VAL A 176 -13.80 -17.68 -10.31
CA VAL A 176 -13.84 -17.02 -8.99
C VAL A 176 -12.45 -16.96 -8.37
N MET A 177 -11.72 -18.09 -8.34
CA MET A 177 -10.37 -18.14 -7.80
C MET A 177 -9.43 -17.20 -8.55
N LYS A 178 -9.48 -17.21 -9.89
CA LYS A 178 -8.70 -16.27 -10.72
C LYS A 178 -9.03 -14.82 -10.40
N GLY A 179 -10.31 -14.49 -10.23
CA GLY A 179 -10.76 -13.16 -9.83
C GLY A 179 -10.28 -12.78 -8.43
N MET A 180 -10.21 -13.73 -7.50
CA MET A 180 -9.71 -13.51 -6.13
C MET A 180 -8.20 -13.26 -6.12
N HIS A 181 -7.41 -14.03 -6.87
CA HIS A 181 -5.96 -13.78 -6.98
C HIS A 181 -5.67 -12.42 -7.62
N LYS A 182 -6.40 -12.07 -8.69
CA LYS A 182 -6.25 -10.75 -9.30
C LYS A 182 -6.59 -9.63 -8.30
N LEU A 183 -7.67 -9.80 -7.54
CA LEU A 183 -8.04 -8.83 -6.51
C LEU A 183 -6.98 -8.72 -5.41
N ASP A 184 -6.40 -9.82 -4.96
CA ASP A 184 -5.32 -9.83 -3.97
C ASP A 184 -4.08 -9.07 -4.49
N GLU A 185 -3.70 -9.30 -5.76
CA GLU A 185 -2.63 -8.55 -6.44
C GLU A 185 -2.95 -7.06 -6.55
N ASP A 186 -4.13 -6.71 -7.09
CA ASP A 186 -4.60 -5.33 -7.27
C ASP A 186 -4.63 -4.60 -5.90
N LEU A 187 -5.10 -5.26 -4.83
CA LEU A 187 -5.17 -4.68 -3.48
C LEU A 187 -3.80 -4.55 -2.81
N SER A 188 -2.90 -5.51 -3.01
CA SER A 188 -1.54 -5.42 -2.47
C SER A 188 -0.77 -4.27 -3.12
N GLU A 189 -0.93 -4.08 -4.43
CA GLU A 189 -0.32 -2.95 -5.15
C GLU A 189 -0.91 -1.61 -4.67
N LEU A 190 -2.24 -1.54 -4.55
CA LEU A 190 -2.93 -0.34 -4.07
C LEU A 190 -2.57 0.00 -2.62
N ALA A 191 -2.49 -0.99 -1.72
CA ALA A 191 -2.11 -0.77 -0.34
C ALA A 191 -0.69 -0.18 -0.22
N ASN A 192 0.24 -0.64 -1.06
CA ASN A 192 1.58 -0.09 -1.12
C ASN A 192 1.55 1.35 -1.66
N ASP A 193 0.86 1.62 -2.77
CA ASP A 193 0.78 2.95 -3.38
C ASP A 193 0.09 3.99 -2.47
N LEU A 194 -0.93 3.56 -1.71
CA LEU A 194 -1.67 4.39 -0.75
C LEU A 194 -0.87 4.70 0.52
N ALA A 195 -0.02 3.77 0.99
CA ALA A 195 0.87 4.02 2.12
C ALA A 195 1.91 5.13 1.83
N PHE A 196 2.22 5.37 0.56
CA PHE A 196 3.18 6.39 0.15
C PHE A 196 2.57 7.75 -0.18
N ASN A 197 1.27 7.87 -0.47
CA ASN A 197 0.67 9.12 -0.92
C ASN A 197 -0.78 9.33 -0.46
N HIS A 198 -1.13 10.58 -0.15
CA HIS A 198 -2.39 11.11 0.41
C HIS A 198 -3.67 10.82 -0.41
N GLY A 199 -3.97 9.57 -0.74
CA GLY A 199 -5.11 9.14 -1.56
C GLY A 199 -6.40 8.90 -0.77
N GLY A 200 -6.83 9.84 0.09
CA GLY A 200 -7.96 9.63 1.00
C GLY A 200 -9.27 9.20 0.30
N ALA A 201 -9.66 9.89 -0.77
CA ALA A 201 -10.93 9.59 -1.46
C ALA A 201 -10.91 8.26 -2.25
N ALA A 202 -9.75 7.87 -2.79
CA ALA A 202 -9.58 6.57 -3.45
C ALA A 202 -9.62 5.43 -2.43
N ALA A 203 -8.96 5.61 -1.28
CA ALA A 203 -8.99 4.66 -0.18
C ALA A 203 -10.43 4.45 0.32
N GLU A 204 -11.18 5.54 0.52
CA GLU A 204 -12.56 5.52 0.98
C GLU A 204 -13.47 4.76 0.03
N GLN A 205 -13.41 5.06 -1.28
CA GLN A 205 -14.21 4.37 -2.28
C GLN A 205 -13.88 2.87 -2.35
N LEU A 206 -12.59 2.53 -2.28
CA LEU A 206 -12.15 1.15 -2.32
C LEU A 206 -12.55 0.39 -1.06
N GLN A 207 -12.44 1.01 0.12
CA GLN A 207 -12.91 0.46 1.38
C GLN A 207 -14.43 0.20 1.34
N GLN A 208 -15.21 1.19 0.90
CA GLN A 208 -16.65 1.06 0.79
C GLN A 208 -17.03 -0.09 -0.15
N MET A 209 -16.37 -0.16 -1.31
CA MET A 209 -16.59 -1.20 -2.31
C MET A 209 -16.25 -2.61 -1.78
N LEU A 210 -15.15 -2.76 -1.05
CA LEU A 210 -14.78 -4.03 -0.43
C LEU A 210 -15.73 -4.42 0.71
N GLN A 211 -16.12 -3.47 1.55
CA GLN A 211 -16.97 -3.71 2.71
C GLN A 211 -18.42 -4.01 2.32
N ASP A 212 -18.97 -3.26 1.37
CA ASP A 212 -20.38 -3.35 1.00
C ASP A 212 -20.66 -4.44 -0.04
N LYS A 213 -19.68 -4.75 -0.92
CA LYS A 213 -19.89 -5.69 -2.03
C LYS A 213 -19.05 -6.96 -1.90
N ALA A 214 -17.73 -6.83 -1.78
CA ALA A 214 -16.81 -7.97 -1.86
C ALA A 214 -16.94 -8.92 -0.65
N ILE A 215 -16.87 -8.39 0.57
CA ILE A 215 -16.96 -9.18 1.81
C ILE A 215 -18.27 -9.99 1.88
N PRO A 216 -19.46 -9.41 1.64
CA PRO A 216 -20.71 -10.17 1.63
C PRO A 216 -20.72 -11.31 0.62
N ALA A 217 -20.22 -11.08 -0.60
CA ALA A 217 -20.13 -12.12 -1.63
C ALA A 217 -19.18 -13.25 -1.22
N PHE A 218 -18.01 -12.93 -0.65
CA PHE A 218 -17.10 -13.95 -0.15
C PHE A 218 -17.68 -14.74 1.03
N LYS A 219 -18.43 -14.10 1.92
CA LYS A 219 -19.17 -14.81 2.98
C LYS A 219 -20.22 -15.77 2.40
N GLN A 220 -20.90 -15.39 1.33
CA GLN A 220 -21.84 -16.28 0.63
C GLN A 220 -21.13 -17.48 0.00
N LEU A 221 -19.95 -17.27 -0.59
CA LEU A 221 -19.10 -18.33 -1.15
C LEU A 221 -18.68 -19.33 -0.06
N LEU A 222 -18.11 -18.83 1.05
CA LEU A 222 -17.70 -19.66 2.19
C LEU A 222 -18.89 -20.42 2.79
N GLY A 223 -20.08 -19.84 2.77
CA GLY A 223 -21.33 -20.50 3.19
C GLY A 223 -21.73 -21.72 2.36
N GLN A 224 -21.16 -21.92 1.16
CA GLN A 224 -21.39 -23.13 0.37
C GLN A 224 -20.53 -24.32 0.78
N GLY A 225 -19.49 -24.12 1.62
CA GLY A 225 -18.57 -25.17 2.06
C GLY A 225 -19.26 -26.45 2.56
N PRO A 226 -20.25 -26.37 3.49
CA PRO A 226 -20.97 -27.55 3.96
C PRO A 226 -21.72 -28.33 2.87
N ARG A 227 -22.22 -27.63 1.83
CA ARG A 227 -22.91 -28.28 0.70
C ARG A 227 -21.92 -29.01 -0.21
N ILE A 228 -20.76 -28.42 -0.45
CA ILE A 228 -19.67 -29.07 -1.20
C ILE A 228 -19.15 -30.30 -0.44
N GLN A 229 -18.97 -30.18 0.88
CA GLN A 229 -18.58 -31.30 1.73
C GLN A 229 -19.60 -32.45 1.63
N ALA A 230 -20.90 -32.12 1.74
CA ALA A 230 -21.96 -33.13 1.61
C ALA A 230 -21.99 -33.79 0.23
N LEU A 231 -21.67 -33.05 -0.85
CA LEU A 231 -21.53 -33.60 -2.20
C LEU A 231 -20.31 -34.51 -2.34
N ALA A 232 -19.18 -34.15 -1.73
CA ALA A 232 -17.93 -34.92 -1.74
C ALA A 232 -18.06 -36.23 -0.93
N ASP A 233 -18.73 -36.17 0.22
CA ASP A 233 -18.99 -37.33 1.09
C ASP A 233 -20.08 -38.26 0.51
N SER A 234 -20.88 -37.77 -0.45
CA SER A 234 -21.92 -38.57 -1.09
C SER A 234 -21.35 -39.61 -2.05
N THR A 235 -21.41 -40.88 -1.63
CA THR A 235 -21.03 -42.04 -2.46
C THR A 235 -21.89 -42.23 -3.73
N SER A 236 -23.01 -41.51 -3.82
CA SER A 236 -23.99 -41.62 -4.92
C SER A 236 -23.85 -40.50 -5.96
N PHE A 237 -23.37 -39.32 -5.56
CA PHE A 237 -23.36 -38.15 -6.43
C PHE A 237 -22.38 -38.31 -7.60
N SER A 238 -21.15 -38.76 -7.34
CA SER A 238 -20.16 -39.03 -8.38
C SER A 238 -20.65 -40.08 -9.40
N LYS A 239 -21.44 -41.05 -8.95
CA LYS A 239 -22.09 -42.04 -9.83
C LYS A 239 -23.23 -41.42 -10.65
N ARG A 240 -24.05 -40.54 -10.07
CA ARG A 240 -25.13 -39.83 -10.78
C ARG A 240 -24.56 -38.94 -11.90
N VAL A 241 -23.50 -38.19 -11.61
CA VAL A 241 -22.81 -37.35 -12.61
C VAL A 241 -22.22 -38.21 -13.74
N ALA A 242 -21.59 -39.34 -13.41
CA ALA A 242 -21.05 -40.25 -14.41
C ALA A 242 -22.14 -40.94 -15.26
N ARG A 243 -23.33 -41.20 -14.69
CA ARG A 243 -24.50 -41.70 -15.43
C ARG A 243 -25.07 -40.63 -16.36
N SER A 244 -25.22 -39.40 -15.86
CA SER A 244 -25.72 -38.27 -16.65
C SER A 244 -24.87 -38.00 -17.89
N GLN A 245 -23.54 -38.14 -17.81
CA GLN A 245 -22.69 -37.99 -18.99
C GLN A 245 -23.02 -38.99 -20.12
N GLN A 246 -23.58 -40.16 -19.79
CA GLN A 246 -24.03 -41.18 -20.73
C GLN A 246 -25.56 -41.15 -20.90
N GLY A 247 -26.15 -39.97 -20.72
CA GLY A 247 -27.58 -39.74 -20.82
C GLY A 247 -28.12 -39.90 -22.24
N SER A 248 -29.43 -39.72 -22.37
CA SER A 248 -30.17 -39.94 -23.62
C SER A 248 -29.68 -39.08 -24.80
N ASP A 249 -29.06 -37.95 -24.49
CA ASP A 249 -28.55 -36.91 -25.38
C ASP A 249 -27.02 -36.95 -25.57
N ASP A 250 -26.31 -37.98 -25.09
CA ASP A 250 -24.87 -38.14 -25.31
C ASP A 250 -24.57 -38.43 -26.79
N LEU A 251 -23.74 -37.57 -27.40
CA LEU A 251 -23.34 -37.63 -28.81
C LEU A 251 -22.11 -38.50 -29.07
N ASP A 252 -21.66 -39.27 -28.08
CA ASP A 252 -20.46 -40.09 -28.19
C ASP A 252 -20.66 -41.31 -29.12
N ALA A 253 -19.62 -41.61 -29.90
CA ALA A 253 -19.65 -42.70 -30.86
C ALA A 253 -19.79 -44.09 -30.20
N ALA A 254 -19.29 -44.29 -28.97
CA ALA A 254 -19.44 -45.53 -28.23
C ALA A 254 -20.87 -45.74 -27.75
N HIS A 255 -21.57 -44.65 -27.39
CA HIS A 255 -23.00 -44.69 -27.06
C HIS A 255 -23.84 -45.02 -28.30
N ALA A 256 -23.56 -44.36 -29.44
CA ALA A 256 -24.24 -44.62 -30.70
C ALA A 256 -24.01 -46.03 -31.28
N THR A 257 -22.85 -46.64 -31.01
CA THR A 257 -22.48 -47.99 -31.49
C THR A 257 -22.78 -49.11 -30.47
N GLY A 258 -23.24 -48.77 -29.27
CA GLY A 258 -23.53 -49.74 -28.20
C GLY A 258 -22.30 -50.45 -27.62
N ASP A 259 -21.11 -49.84 -27.69
CA ASP A 259 -19.85 -50.41 -27.19
C ASP A 259 -19.81 -50.36 -25.65
N GLN A 260 -20.38 -51.38 -25.01
CA GLN A 260 -20.51 -51.48 -23.55
C GLN A 260 -19.17 -51.44 -22.81
N ALA A 261 -18.08 -51.94 -23.43
CA ALA A 261 -16.77 -51.95 -22.79
C ALA A 261 -16.20 -50.53 -22.66
N LYS A 262 -16.30 -49.72 -23.73
CA LYS A 262 -15.87 -48.32 -23.69
C LYS A 262 -16.75 -47.45 -22.81
N MET A 263 -18.07 -47.66 -22.82
CA MET A 263 -19.00 -46.95 -21.94
C MET A 263 -18.68 -47.21 -20.46
N LEU A 264 -18.37 -48.47 -20.09
CA LEU A 264 -18.00 -48.79 -18.71
C LEU A 264 -16.68 -48.14 -18.27
N LEU A 265 -15.67 -48.11 -19.15
CA LEU A 265 -14.40 -47.41 -18.88
C LEU A 265 -14.60 -45.90 -18.69
N ARG A 266 -15.43 -45.28 -19.55
CA ARG A 266 -15.77 -43.85 -19.45
C ARG A 266 -16.55 -43.54 -18.17
N PHE A 267 -17.47 -44.42 -17.78
CA PHE A 267 -18.20 -44.29 -16.52
C PHE A 267 -17.25 -44.27 -15.32
N GLN A 268 -16.33 -45.24 -15.26
CA GLN A 268 -15.35 -45.33 -14.16
C GLN A 268 -14.40 -44.12 -14.13
N SER A 269 -13.92 -43.67 -15.30
CA SER A 269 -13.00 -42.52 -15.37
C SER A 269 -13.67 -41.23 -14.94
N VAL A 270 -14.93 -41.01 -15.32
CA VAL A 270 -15.71 -39.83 -14.93
C VAL A 270 -16.12 -39.87 -13.48
N GLN A 271 -16.51 -41.03 -12.95
CA GLN A 271 -16.77 -41.17 -11.51
C GLN A 271 -15.52 -40.81 -10.70
N ALA A 272 -14.35 -41.34 -11.06
CA ALA A 272 -13.09 -41.05 -10.39
C ALA A 272 -12.63 -39.60 -10.58
N TYR A 273 -12.92 -38.98 -11.73
CA TYR A 273 -12.68 -37.56 -11.97
C TYR A 273 -13.57 -36.69 -11.07
N THR A 274 -14.88 -36.92 -11.06
CA THR A 274 -15.84 -36.15 -10.26
C THR A 274 -15.53 -36.23 -8.77
N GLN A 275 -15.21 -37.43 -8.28
CA GLN A 275 -14.81 -37.63 -6.88
C GLN A 275 -13.57 -36.80 -6.51
N ARG A 276 -12.50 -36.88 -7.31
CA ARG A 276 -11.26 -36.10 -7.07
C ARG A 276 -11.49 -34.60 -7.11
N GLN A 277 -12.32 -34.11 -8.03
CA GLN A 277 -12.62 -32.68 -8.11
C GLN A 277 -13.45 -32.19 -6.92
N LEU A 278 -14.40 -33.00 -6.45
CA LEU A 278 -15.18 -32.67 -5.24
C LEU A 278 -14.31 -32.70 -3.99
N GLU A 279 -13.42 -33.66 -3.84
CA GLU A 279 -12.46 -33.71 -2.72
C GLU A 279 -11.52 -32.50 -2.73
N ARG A 280 -11.02 -32.12 -3.92
CA ARG A 280 -10.19 -30.92 -4.08
C ARG A 280 -10.97 -29.65 -3.72
N LEU A 281 -12.21 -29.52 -4.19
CA LEU A 281 -13.08 -28.39 -3.84
C LEU A 281 -13.38 -28.37 -2.34
N ALA A 282 -13.77 -29.49 -1.75
CA ALA A 282 -14.04 -29.57 -0.32
C ALA A 282 -12.81 -29.14 0.50
N GLY A 283 -11.62 -29.59 0.09
CA GLY A 283 -10.35 -29.19 0.72
C GLY A 283 -10.06 -27.69 0.64
N SER A 284 -10.49 -26.98 -0.42
CA SER A 284 -10.27 -25.52 -0.52
C SER A 284 -11.17 -24.68 0.39
N PHE A 285 -12.24 -25.28 0.93
CA PHE A 285 -13.15 -24.69 1.91
C PHE A 285 -12.84 -25.11 3.36
N ASP A 286 -11.87 -26.00 3.59
CA ASP A 286 -11.48 -26.44 4.94
C ASP A 286 -10.63 -25.35 5.64
N PRO A 287 -11.09 -24.80 6.79
CA PRO A 287 -10.33 -23.81 7.55
C PRO A 287 -9.18 -24.41 8.39
N SER A 288 -8.96 -25.73 8.35
CA SER A 288 -7.91 -26.37 9.15
C SER A 288 -6.50 -25.92 8.75
N ALA A 289 -5.61 -25.73 9.73
CA ALA A 289 -4.21 -25.37 9.48
C ALA A 289 -3.52 -26.37 8.54
N THR A 290 -3.86 -27.65 8.68
CA THR A 290 -3.39 -28.72 7.78
C THR A 290 -3.85 -28.57 6.34
N ALA A 291 -5.07 -28.09 6.07
CA ALA A 291 -5.53 -27.86 4.70
C ALA A 291 -4.88 -26.63 4.08
N ILE A 292 -4.64 -25.60 4.89
CA ILE A 292 -3.95 -24.36 4.50
C ILE A 292 -2.47 -24.64 4.18
N ASP A 293 -1.77 -25.42 5.02
CA ASP A 293 -0.36 -25.77 4.80
C ASP A 293 -0.16 -26.67 3.56
N ASN A 294 -1.14 -27.53 3.27
CA ASN A 294 -1.07 -28.45 2.13
C ASN A 294 -1.62 -27.85 0.83
N SER A 295 -2.31 -26.70 0.87
CA SER A 295 -2.81 -26.03 -0.33
C SER A 295 -2.68 -24.51 -0.24
N LEU A 296 -1.79 -23.96 -1.08
CA LEU A 296 -1.56 -22.52 -1.20
C LEU A 296 -2.79 -21.74 -1.73
N ASP A 297 -3.75 -22.43 -2.34
CA ASP A 297 -4.96 -21.86 -2.98
C ASP A 297 -6.25 -22.16 -2.19
N THR A 298 -6.24 -22.02 -0.86
CA THR A 298 -7.50 -22.08 -0.10
C THR A 298 -8.27 -20.77 -0.27
N VAL A 299 -9.60 -20.87 -0.46
CA VAL A 299 -10.50 -19.71 -0.49
C VAL A 299 -10.39 -18.93 0.83
N TYR A 300 -10.13 -19.65 1.93
CA TYR A 300 -9.97 -19.09 3.25
C TYR A 300 -8.72 -18.22 3.41
N LEU A 301 -7.55 -18.67 2.90
CA LEU A 301 -6.31 -17.88 2.94
C LEU A 301 -6.45 -16.60 2.12
N LEU A 302 -6.95 -16.70 0.88
CA LEU A 302 -7.19 -15.50 0.05
C LEU A 302 -8.18 -14.52 0.69
N PHE A 303 -9.22 -15.04 1.34
CA PHE A 303 -10.14 -14.19 2.07
C PHE A 303 -9.45 -13.46 3.24
N GLN A 304 -8.55 -14.15 3.95
CA GLN A 304 -7.77 -13.54 5.03
C GLN A 304 -6.77 -12.51 4.53
N THR A 305 -6.08 -12.75 3.41
CA THR A 305 -5.14 -11.79 2.83
C THR A 305 -5.86 -10.52 2.37
N ILE A 306 -7.00 -10.67 1.68
CA ILE A 306 -7.87 -9.54 1.29
C ILE A 306 -8.33 -8.76 2.52
N LEU A 307 -8.76 -9.44 3.60
CA LEU A 307 -9.13 -8.77 4.85
C LEU A 307 -7.93 -8.05 5.51
N GLY A 308 -6.74 -8.62 5.42
CA GLY A 308 -5.50 -7.99 5.87
C GLY A 308 -5.21 -6.70 5.11
N ALA A 309 -5.28 -6.76 3.78
CA ALA A 309 -5.11 -5.59 2.92
C ALA A 309 -6.15 -4.50 3.23
N ILE A 310 -7.42 -4.87 3.44
CA ILE A 310 -8.48 -3.93 3.84
C ILE A 310 -8.15 -3.25 5.17
N ARG A 311 -7.66 -4.00 6.17
CA ARG A 311 -7.31 -3.41 7.47
C ARG A 311 -6.16 -2.43 7.35
N LEU A 312 -5.14 -2.76 6.56
CA LEU A 312 -4.03 -1.84 6.27
C LEU A 312 -4.56 -0.58 5.60
N LEU A 313 -5.39 -0.70 4.58
CA LEU A 313 -6.01 0.43 3.89
C LEU A 313 -6.86 1.30 4.83
N SER A 314 -7.64 0.70 5.74
CA SER A 314 -8.40 1.45 6.75
C SER A 314 -7.49 2.16 7.75
N GLN A 315 -6.42 1.52 8.20
CA GLN A 315 -5.44 2.14 9.10
C GLN A 315 -4.74 3.33 8.43
N GLU A 316 -4.36 3.20 7.16
CA GLU A 316 -3.77 4.29 6.39
C GLU A 316 -4.77 5.43 6.15
N TYR A 317 -6.03 5.11 5.86
CA TYR A 317 -7.08 6.12 5.75
C TYR A 317 -7.27 6.90 7.06
N ASP A 318 -7.38 6.19 8.20
CA ASP A 318 -7.48 6.80 9.52
C ASP A 318 -6.22 7.62 9.84
N HIS A 319 -5.04 7.14 9.43
CA HIS A 319 -3.78 7.85 9.57
C HIS A 319 -3.79 9.18 8.77
N ILE A 320 -4.23 9.16 7.52
CA ILE A 320 -4.37 10.35 6.66
C ILE A 320 -5.35 11.36 7.29
N GLN A 321 -6.52 10.90 7.72
CA GLN A 321 -7.51 11.74 8.43
C GLN A 321 -6.93 12.36 9.70
N SER A 322 -6.13 11.60 10.46
CA SER A 322 -5.51 12.09 11.69
C SER A 322 -4.39 13.11 11.45
N GLN A 323 -3.72 13.03 10.29
CA GLN A 323 -2.66 13.96 9.88
C GLN A 323 -3.17 15.22 9.18
N THR A 324 -4.39 15.21 8.64
CA THR A 324 -5.05 16.44 8.17
C THR A 324 -5.38 17.34 9.35
N VAL A 325 -4.40 18.17 9.72
CA VAL A 325 -4.59 19.27 10.66
C VAL A 325 -5.74 20.12 10.15
N ASP A 326 -6.86 20.14 10.88
CA ASP A 326 -7.97 21.05 10.59
C ASP A 326 -7.45 22.48 10.75
N VAL A 327 -7.05 23.07 9.61
CA VAL A 327 -6.47 24.40 9.55
C VAL A 327 -7.44 25.42 10.16
N LYS A 328 -8.76 25.22 10.09
CA LYS A 328 -9.73 26.12 10.74
C LYS A 328 -9.73 25.95 12.25
N ALA A 329 -9.68 24.72 12.76
CA ALA A 329 -9.58 24.48 14.19
C ALA A 329 -8.24 24.99 14.75
N LEU A 330 -7.13 24.75 14.04
CA LEU A 330 -5.80 25.23 14.43
C LEU A 330 -5.71 26.75 14.35
N THR A 331 -6.29 27.37 13.31
CA THR A 331 -6.39 28.84 13.21
C THR A 331 -7.27 29.40 14.33
N GLY A 332 -8.37 28.73 14.68
CA GLY A 332 -9.21 29.10 15.82
C GLY A 332 -8.48 28.98 17.16
N GLN A 333 -7.66 27.95 17.35
CA GLN A 333 -6.80 27.79 18.52
C GLN A 333 -5.68 28.83 18.57
N ILE A 334 -5.09 29.17 17.42
CA ILE A 334 -4.08 30.22 17.28
C ILE A 334 -4.71 31.59 17.57
N ASP A 335 -5.89 31.89 17.03
CA ASP A 335 -6.62 33.14 17.29
C ASP A 335 -7.04 33.23 18.76
N HIS A 336 -7.43 32.11 19.38
CA HIS A 336 -7.71 32.03 20.82
C HIS A 336 -6.43 32.24 21.66
N LEU A 337 -5.29 31.73 21.21
CA LEU A 337 -3.98 31.97 21.85
C LEU A 337 -3.54 33.43 21.69
N LEU A 338 -3.69 34.01 20.51
CA LEU A 338 -3.34 35.40 20.20
C LEU A 338 -4.23 36.42 20.92
N THR A 339 -5.48 36.06 21.21
CA THR A 339 -6.38 36.91 22.03
C THR A 339 -6.04 36.88 23.52
N HIS A 340 -5.42 35.83 24.04
CA HIS A 340 -5.09 35.70 25.47
C HIS A 340 -3.66 36.12 25.82
N TYR A 341 -2.73 36.18 24.85
CA TYR A 341 -1.33 36.54 25.08
C TYR A 341 -0.91 37.74 24.23
N GLN A 342 -0.73 38.91 24.87
CA GLN A 342 -0.30 40.16 24.22
C GLN A 342 1.18 40.18 23.81
N SER A 343 2.01 39.26 24.30
CA SER A 343 3.42 39.15 23.90
C SER A 343 3.84 37.69 23.86
N LEU A 344 4.00 37.14 22.65
CA LEU A 344 4.62 35.84 22.43
C LEU A 344 6.14 36.06 22.34
N ILE A 345 6.86 35.80 23.42
CA ILE A 345 8.34 35.84 23.39
C ILE A 345 8.82 34.53 22.77
N VAL A 346 8.96 34.50 21.45
CA VAL A 346 9.70 33.42 20.77
C VAL A 346 11.17 33.58 21.15
N ARG A 347 11.65 32.78 22.11
CA ARG A 347 13.07 32.76 22.44
C ARG A 347 13.82 31.99 21.34
N GLN A 348 14.51 32.78 20.52
CA GLN A 348 15.49 32.46 19.47
C GLN A 348 14.95 31.89 18.13
N PRO A 349 15.25 32.55 16.98
CA PRO A 349 15.28 31.87 15.70
C PRO A 349 16.51 30.95 15.64
N ILE A 350 16.32 29.74 15.09
CA ILE A 350 17.42 28.83 14.76
C ILE A 350 18.35 29.55 13.75
N PRO A 351 19.67 29.67 14.02
CA PRO A 351 20.60 30.24 13.05
C PRO A 351 20.69 29.34 11.83
N ARG A 352 20.37 29.88 10.64
CA ARG A 352 20.62 29.23 9.34
C ARG A 352 22.09 29.34 8.94
N HIS A 353 23.00 28.65 9.61
CA HIS A 353 24.30 28.26 9.05
C HIS A 353 25.03 27.28 9.99
N LEU A 354 25.55 26.20 9.40
CA LEU A 354 26.42 25.24 10.09
C LEU A 354 27.82 25.84 10.31
N PRO A 355 28.54 25.45 11.38
CA PRO A 355 29.86 26.00 11.74
C PRO A 355 31.00 25.81 10.71
N ASN A 356 30.79 25.07 9.62
CA ASN A 356 31.86 24.73 8.66
C ASN A 356 31.79 25.53 7.34
N ASP A 357 30.91 26.52 7.22
CA ASP A 357 30.75 27.31 5.97
C ASP A 357 31.55 28.63 5.97
N ARG A 358 32.60 28.70 6.79
CA ARG A 358 33.56 29.81 6.83
C ARG A 358 34.98 29.28 7.02
N GLU A 359 35.54 28.69 5.98
CA GLU A 359 36.99 28.71 5.79
C GLU A 359 37.28 29.87 4.83
N ASP A 360 38.27 30.70 5.18
CA ASP A 360 38.79 31.87 4.43
C ASP A 360 38.16 33.24 4.71
N LEU A 361 38.18 33.70 5.96
CA LEU A 361 38.20 35.14 6.26
C LEU A 361 39.04 35.44 7.52
N ASP A 362 40.33 35.18 7.44
CA ASP A 362 41.34 35.85 8.27
C ASP A 362 42.26 36.66 7.35
N ASP A 363 41.76 37.81 6.89
CA ASP A 363 42.66 38.92 6.57
C ASP A 363 42.01 40.25 6.98
N SER A 364 42.42 40.75 8.14
CA SER A 364 41.93 42.01 8.73
C SER A 364 42.68 43.24 8.20
N ALA A 365 43.55 43.07 7.20
CA ALA A 365 44.30 44.16 6.57
C ALA A 365 43.62 44.76 5.31
N ASP A 366 42.57 44.13 4.76
CA ASP A 366 42.01 44.48 3.44
C ASP A 366 40.74 45.37 3.48
N LEU A 367 40.39 45.94 4.64
CA LEU A 367 39.13 46.70 4.80
C LEU A 367 39.27 48.22 4.86
N LEU A 368 40.34 48.81 4.32
CA LEU A 368 40.44 50.26 4.19
C LEU A 368 41.23 50.67 2.94
N ASN A 369 40.59 50.74 1.77
CA ASN A 369 40.91 51.70 0.69
C ASN A 369 39.89 51.65 -0.46
N ALA A 370 38.86 52.50 -0.42
CA ALA A 370 37.80 52.60 -1.42
C ALA A 370 38.15 53.44 -2.67
N THR A 371 39.43 53.57 -3.04
CA THR A 371 39.87 54.49 -4.12
C THR A 371 40.67 53.84 -5.24
N THR A 372 40.84 52.51 -5.28
CA THR A 372 41.69 51.82 -6.28
C THR A 372 41.00 50.70 -7.07
N MET A 373 39.67 50.65 -7.15
CA MET A 373 39.00 49.68 -8.04
C MET A 373 38.94 50.19 -9.49
N GLY A 374 39.86 49.69 -10.33
CA GLY A 374 39.76 49.79 -11.79
C GLY A 374 38.64 48.91 -12.36
N PRO A 375 38.28 49.07 -13.66
CA PRO A 375 37.13 48.38 -14.25
C PRO A 375 37.31 46.86 -14.27
N VAL A 376 36.28 46.15 -13.78
CA VAL A 376 36.20 44.68 -13.72
C VAL A 376 36.04 44.11 -15.13
N VAL A 377 37.02 43.33 -15.60
CA VAL A 377 36.93 42.54 -16.83
C VAL A 377 36.55 41.11 -16.46
N TYR A 378 35.38 40.66 -16.91
CA TYR A 378 34.93 39.28 -16.72
C TYR A 378 35.68 38.35 -17.68
N ALA A 379 36.62 37.56 -17.17
CA ALA A 379 37.17 36.42 -17.89
C ALA A 379 36.36 35.16 -17.57
N ALA A 380 35.84 34.47 -18.59
CA ALA A 380 35.12 33.22 -18.42
C ALA A 380 36.10 32.12 -17.96
N GLN A 381 35.95 31.65 -16.73
CA GLN A 381 36.71 30.49 -16.24
C GLN A 381 36.09 29.20 -16.78
N THR A 382 36.90 28.43 -17.49
CA THR A 382 36.52 27.10 -17.97
C THR A 382 36.41 26.15 -16.78
N ARG A 383 35.20 25.67 -16.51
CA ARG A 383 34.92 24.72 -15.42
C ARG A 383 35.48 23.35 -15.79
N THR A 384 36.54 22.92 -15.14
CA THR A 384 37.06 21.55 -15.24
C THR A 384 36.29 20.65 -14.27
N THR A 385 35.50 19.73 -14.82
CA THR A 385 34.86 18.66 -14.04
C THR A 385 35.92 17.65 -13.61
N LYS A 386 36.16 17.52 -12.30
CA LYS A 386 36.92 16.38 -11.77
C LYS A 386 36.10 15.11 -11.94
N VAL A 387 36.68 14.10 -12.60
CA VAL A 387 36.12 12.76 -12.69
C VAL A 387 36.49 12.04 -11.39
N ALA A 388 35.49 11.62 -10.62
CA ALA A 388 35.70 10.82 -9.42
C ALA A 388 36.27 9.45 -9.81
N THR A 389 37.31 9.02 -9.11
CA THR A 389 37.99 7.75 -9.33
C THR A 389 37.64 6.75 -8.23
N GLU A 390 37.99 5.48 -8.42
CA GLU A 390 37.75 4.40 -7.43
C GLU A 390 38.36 4.69 -6.04
N ALA A 391 39.38 5.57 -5.98
CA ALA A 391 39.99 6.05 -4.75
C ALA A 391 39.14 7.07 -3.97
N ASP A 392 38.11 7.65 -4.60
CA ASP A 392 37.20 8.62 -3.98
C ASP A 392 35.97 7.93 -3.34
N ASN A 393 35.86 6.60 -3.43
CA ASN A 393 34.84 5.85 -2.71
C ASN A 393 35.11 5.91 -1.20
N PRO A 394 34.09 6.21 -0.37
CA PRO A 394 34.24 6.12 1.07
C PRO A 394 34.64 4.68 1.45
N PRO A 395 35.44 4.49 2.53
CA PRO A 395 35.76 3.16 3.01
C PRO A 395 34.45 2.42 3.30
N LEU A 396 34.28 1.25 2.68
CA LEU A 396 33.18 0.35 2.99
C LEU A 396 33.18 0.12 4.50
N ALA A 397 32.04 0.41 5.14
CA ALA A 397 31.84 0.03 6.53
C ALA A 397 32.08 -1.48 6.62
N THR A 398 33.00 -1.90 7.48
CA THR A 398 33.12 -3.30 7.85
C THR A 398 31.80 -3.69 8.48
N ASP A 399 31.08 -4.63 7.86
CA ASP A 399 29.97 -5.32 8.50
C ASP A 399 30.47 -5.75 9.89
N ASP A 400 29.79 -5.29 10.93
CA ASP A 400 30.11 -5.69 12.29
C ASP A 400 30.16 -7.23 12.32
N PRO A 401 31.26 -7.83 12.83
CA PRO A 401 31.36 -9.28 12.89
C PRO A 401 30.17 -9.83 13.68
N GLU A 402 29.50 -10.84 13.11
CA GLU A 402 28.47 -11.64 13.76
C GLU A 402 28.87 -11.92 15.21
N VAL A 403 28.14 -11.32 16.15
CA VAL A 403 28.45 -11.37 17.59
C VAL A 403 28.32 -12.81 18.08
N PRO A 404 29.42 -13.46 18.51
CA PRO A 404 29.42 -14.81 19.08
C PRO A 404 28.89 -14.88 20.52
N ASP A 405 28.08 -13.91 20.98
CA ASP A 405 27.97 -13.61 22.42
C ASP A 405 26.54 -13.49 22.98
N ALA A 406 25.55 -14.04 22.27
CA ALA A 406 24.18 -14.13 22.78
C ALA A 406 24.09 -14.89 24.11
N GLN A 407 24.93 -15.91 24.29
CA GLN A 407 24.97 -16.70 25.52
C GLN A 407 25.58 -15.92 26.70
N ALA A 408 26.66 -15.18 26.49
CA ALA A 408 27.26 -14.36 27.55
C ALA A 408 26.34 -13.20 27.93
N GLY A 409 25.68 -12.58 26.95
CA GLY A 409 24.67 -11.55 27.18
C GLY A 409 23.46 -12.08 27.97
N LEU A 410 22.99 -13.30 27.67
CA LEU A 410 21.90 -13.94 28.42
C LEU A 410 22.29 -14.21 29.88
N VAL A 411 23.51 -14.72 30.12
CA VAL A 411 24.00 -14.97 31.48
C VAL A 411 24.14 -13.67 32.27
N GLU A 412 24.68 -12.63 31.66
CA GLU A 412 24.80 -11.31 32.30
C GLU A 412 23.42 -10.68 32.59
N PHE A 413 22.47 -10.80 31.67
CA PHE A 413 21.09 -10.36 31.86
C PHE A 413 20.42 -11.09 33.03
N GLN A 414 20.58 -12.41 33.12
CA GLN A 414 20.06 -13.19 34.24
C GLN A 414 20.67 -12.79 35.58
N GLN A 415 21.96 -12.48 35.62
CA GLN A 415 22.64 -12.10 36.85
C GLN A 415 22.24 -10.71 37.36
N LEU A 416 22.06 -9.74 36.45
CA LEU A 416 21.85 -8.34 36.82
C LEU A 416 20.37 -7.95 36.91
N VAL A 417 19.49 -8.58 36.13
CA VAL A 417 18.10 -8.14 35.96
C VAL A 417 17.09 -9.14 36.53
N MET A 418 17.35 -10.45 36.43
CA MET A 418 16.41 -11.47 36.90
C MET A 418 16.51 -11.66 38.41
N ARG A 419 15.38 -11.61 39.11
CA ARG A 419 15.28 -11.97 40.53
C ARG A 419 14.83 -13.42 40.72
N ASP A 420 13.90 -13.85 39.87
CA ASP A 420 13.39 -15.22 39.81
C ASP A 420 13.36 -15.69 38.35
N ALA A 421 13.07 -16.98 38.13
CA ALA A 421 12.97 -17.55 36.79
C ALA A 421 12.00 -16.78 35.88
N ASP A 422 10.90 -16.22 36.39
CA ASP A 422 9.87 -15.56 35.58
C ASP A 422 9.78 -14.04 35.82
N TYR A 423 10.68 -13.48 36.62
CA TYR A 423 10.55 -12.11 37.13
C TYR A 423 11.88 -11.36 37.13
N GLY A 424 11.90 -10.21 36.44
CA GLY A 424 13.04 -9.29 36.39
C GLY A 424 12.70 -7.89 36.88
N VAL A 425 13.66 -7.22 37.50
CA VAL A 425 13.51 -5.85 38.05
C VAL A 425 14.72 -5.01 37.72
N VAL A 426 14.46 -3.80 37.20
CA VAL A 426 15.47 -2.76 36.98
C VAL A 426 15.10 -1.57 37.85
N ASP A 427 15.71 -1.47 39.03
CA ASP A 427 15.40 -0.45 40.05
C ASP A 427 16.62 0.37 40.51
N HIS A 428 17.81 0.14 39.94
CA HIS A 428 19.04 0.85 40.26
C HIS A 428 19.95 0.94 39.02
N ASP A 429 20.97 1.79 39.09
CA ASP A 429 21.94 1.97 38.01
C ASP A 429 22.68 0.65 37.71
N LEU A 430 22.71 0.27 36.42
CA LEU A 430 23.30 -0.99 35.95
C LEU A 430 24.51 -0.73 35.05
N THR A 431 25.52 -1.59 35.17
CA THR A 431 26.71 -1.57 34.32
C THR A 431 26.88 -2.94 33.66
N PHE A 432 26.82 -2.97 32.32
CA PHE A 432 26.91 -4.17 31.49
C PHE A 432 28.28 -4.27 30.80
N HIS A 433 28.76 -5.49 30.59
CA HIS A 433 29.93 -5.78 29.75
C HIS A 433 29.49 -6.14 28.34
N SER A 434 28.33 -6.79 28.19
CA SER A 434 27.74 -7.11 26.89
C SER A 434 26.82 -5.98 26.40
N ARG A 435 27.09 -5.47 25.20
CA ARG A 435 26.20 -4.53 24.51
C ARG A 435 24.82 -5.12 24.25
N HIS A 436 24.76 -6.43 23.99
CA HIS A 436 23.51 -7.12 23.69
C HIS A 436 22.58 -7.19 24.91
N ALA A 437 23.13 -7.50 26.10
CA ALA A 437 22.35 -7.49 27.34
C ALA A 437 21.79 -6.10 27.67
N ARG A 438 22.60 -5.05 27.46
CA ARG A 438 22.16 -3.65 27.61
C ARG A 438 20.99 -3.32 26.70
N ASP A 439 21.09 -3.64 25.41
CA ASP A 439 20.08 -3.28 24.42
C ASP A 439 18.74 -3.99 24.65
N GLU A 440 18.77 -5.25 25.09
CA GLU A 440 17.55 -5.97 25.48
C GLU A 440 16.87 -5.33 26.70
N VAL A 441 17.63 -4.81 27.69
CA VAL A 441 17.04 -4.08 28.82
C VAL A 441 16.41 -2.76 28.38
N ILE A 442 17.06 -2.02 27.48
CA ILE A 442 16.52 -0.77 26.93
C ILE A 442 15.25 -1.06 26.11
N ARG A 443 15.26 -2.13 25.32
CA ARG A 443 14.08 -2.61 24.56
C ARG A 443 12.94 -3.02 25.48
N LEU A 444 13.23 -3.65 26.62
CA LEU A 444 12.20 -3.97 27.62
C LEU A 444 11.60 -2.72 28.28
N TYR A 445 12.36 -1.64 28.42
CA TYR A 445 11.80 -0.39 28.92
C TYR A 445 10.76 0.20 27.97
N SER A 446 10.97 0.12 26.65
CA SER A 446 9.96 0.63 25.70
C SER A 446 8.64 -0.13 25.78
N ALA A 447 8.65 -1.41 26.19
CA ALA A 447 7.44 -2.19 26.46
C ALA A 447 6.55 -1.59 27.55
N THR A 448 7.05 -0.73 28.45
CA THR A 448 6.22 -0.02 29.46
C THR A 448 5.14 0.86 28.83
N GLY A 449 5.30 1.27 27.56
CA GLY A 449 4.35 2.11 26.84
C GLY A 449 3.27 1.36 26.04
N TYR A 450 3.31 0.02 26.01
CA TYR A 450 2.43 -0.80 25.17
C TYR A 450 1.52 -1.70 26.02
N SER A 451 0.36 -2.06 25.46
CA SER A 451 -0.61 -2.99 26.06
C SER A 451 -0.52 -4.42 25.50
N HIS A 452 0.24 -4.62 24.42
CA HIS A 452 0.48 -5.90 23.76
C HIS A 452 1.98 -6.17 23.71
N TYR A 453 2.40 -7.37 24.14
CA TYR A 453 3.82 -7.69 24.36
C TYR A 453 4.38 -8.73 23.38
N ASP A 454 3.61 -9.14 22.37
CA ASP A 454 3.97 -10.24 21.44
C ASP A 454 5.25 -9.97 20.64
N SER A 455 5.62 -8.69 20.47
CA SER A 455 6.85 -8.25 19.79
C SER A 455 8.08 -8.12 20.71
N PHE A 456 7.91 -8.38 22.02
CA PHE A 456 8.97 -8.30 23.03
C PHE A 456 9.33 -9.70 23.52
N ALA A 457 10.43 -10.22 22.98
CA ALA A 457 10.98 -11.52 23.37
C ALA A 457 12.51 -11.41 23.56
N PRO A 458 12.99 -10.78 24.65
CA PRO A 458 14.42 -10.71 24.91
C PRO A 458 14.97 -12.14 25.03
N PHE A 459 16.04 -12.41 24.30
CA PHE A 459 16.62 -13.75 24.21
C PHE A 459 15.61 -14.86 23.84
N GLY A 460 14.59 -14.53 23.04
CA GLY A 460 13.57 -15.47 22.56
C GLY A 460 12.48 -15.81 23.59
N ARG A 461 12.46 -15.16 24.76
CA ARG A 461 11.50 -15.47 25.81
C ARG A 461 10.35 -14.46 25.86
N PRO A 462 9.08 -14.89 25.70
CA PRO A 462 7.96 -13.96 25.59
C PRO A 462 7.67 -13.25 26.92
N VAL A 463 7.43 -11.95 26.82
CA VAL A 463 7.05 -11.09 27.94
C VAL A 463 5.52 -11.13 28.10
N VAL A 464 5.06 -11.35 29.33
CA VAL A 464 3.62 -11.39 29.66
C VAL A 464 3.14 -10.04 30.19
N LYS A 465 4.00 -9.33 30.93
CA LYS A 465 3.66 -8.05 31.54
C LYS A 465 4.90 -7.23 31.80
N VAL A 466 4.78 -5.91 31.63
CA VAL A 466 5.76 -4.93 32.11
C VAL A 466 5.03 -3.87 32.93
N ALA A 467 5.61 -3.44 34.05
CA ALA A 467 5.04 -2.39 34.89
C ALA A 467 6.11 -1.41 35.34
N LEU A 468 5.79 -0.12 35.25
CA LEU A 468 6.61 0.95 35.81
C LEU A 468 6.47 0.96 37.34
N LEU A 469 7.59 0.89 38.05
CA LEU A 469 7.62 0.85 39.52
C LEU A 469 7.65 2.25 40.12
N LYS A 470 8.65 3.05 39.73
CA LYS A 470 8.85 4.44 40.17
C LYS A 470 9.44 5.29 39.05
N ALA A 471 9.03 6.55 38.96
CA ALA A 471 9.63 7.55 38.07
C ALA A 471 10.94 8.11 38.64
N GLU A 472 11.86 7.23 39.03
CA GLU A 472 13.23 7.59 39.39
C GLU A 472 14.15 7.22 38.23
N PRO A 473 15.03 8.13 37.78
CA PRO A 473 15.85 7.88 36.61
C PRO A 473 16.91 6.81 36.91
N VAL A 474 17.01 5.82 36.03
CA VAL A 474 17.98 4.72 36.12
C VAL A 474 19.02 4.87 35.02
N ARG A 475 20.31 4.81 35.38
CA ARG A 475 21.42 4.90 34.42
C ARG A 475 21.92 3.52 34.05
N ILE A 476 22.01 3.28 32.75
CA ILE A 476 22.53 2.06 32.16
C ILE A 476 23.81 2.39 31.39
N HIS A 477 24.92 1.80 31.81
CA HIS A 477 26.23 1.98 31.18
C HIS A 477 26.76 0.65 30.62
N CYS A 478 27.50 0.70 29.51
CA CYS A 478 28.28 -0.43 29.03
C CYS A 478 29.77 -0.09 29.13
N VAL A 479 30.57 -0.97 29.72
CA VAL A 479 31.97 -0.70 30.10
C VAL A 479 32.83 -0.22 28.92
N ASP A 480 32.57 -0.74 27.72
CA ASP A 480 33.33 -0.42 26.50
C ASP A 480 32.84 0.85 25.77
N GLU A 481 31.93 1.62 26.36
CA GLU A 481 31.33 2.80 25.73
C GLU A 481 31.51 4.08 26.55
N GLN A 482 31.65 5.20 25.83
CA GLN A 482 31.83 6.52 26.42
C GLN A 482 30.51 7.21 26.79
N TYR A 483 29.35 6.61 26.48
CA TYR A 483 28.04 7.18 26.73
C TYR A 483 27.22 6.32 27.70
N THR A 484 26.29 6.95 28.42
CA THR A 484 25.40 6.31 29.40
C THR A 484 23.96 6.61 29.02
N VAL A 485 23.12 5.57 29.00
CA VAL A 485 21.68 5.69 28.71
C VAL A 485 20.94 5.96 30.03
N THR A 486 20.08 6.97 30.07
CA THR A 486 19.27 7.27 31.27
C THR A 486 17.80 6.99 30.98
N LEU A 487 17.23 5.99 31.66
CA LEU A 487 15.82 5.67 31.60
C LEU A 487 15.03 6.59 32.55
N PRO A 488 13.85 7.11 32.16
CA PRO A 488 13.02 7.98 33.00
C PRO A 488 12.44 7.34 34.28
N GLY A 489 12.40 6.01 34.34
CA GLY A 489 11.79 5.28 35.46
C GLY A 489 12.34 3.87 35.62
N SER A 490 12.15 3.32 36.82
CA SER A 490 12.36 1.90 37.15
C SER A 490 11.17 1.07 36.72
N PHE A 491 11.40 -0.19 36.36
CA PHE A 491 10.36 -1.08 35.85
C PHE A 491 10.61 -2.53 36.25
N ALA A 492 9.53 -3.32 36.22
CA ALA A 492 9.53 -4.75 36.43
C ALA A 492 8.93 -5.47 35.24
N VAL A 493 9.44 -6.66 34.94
CA VAL A 493 9.06 -7.50 33.80
C VAL A 493 8.69 -8.88 34.30
N TRP A 494 7.59 -9.43 33.77
CA TRP A 494 7.16 -10.80 33.98
C TRP A 494 7.22 -11.55 32.67
N PHE A 495 7.93 -12.68 32.67
CA PHE A 495 8.08 -13.57 31.53
C PHE A 495 7.04 -14.69 31.59
N ALA A 496 6.77 -15.32 30.44
CA ALA A 496 6.01 -16.56 30.44
C ALA A 496 6.77 -17.64 31.24
N LYS A 497 6.02 -18.46 31.98
CA LYS A 497 6.55 -19.65 32.63
C LYS A 497 7.18 -20.52 31.55
N GLY A 498 8.46 -20.87 31.73
CA GLY A 498 9.09 -21.84 30.85
C GLY A 498 8.39 -23.18 31.01
N ASP A 499 8.13 -23.87 29.90
CA ASP A 499 7.84 -25.30 29.95
C ASP A 499 9.06 -25.99 30.55
N GLU A 500 8.93 -26.45 31.80
CA GLU A 500 9.82 -27.46 32.38
C GLU A 500 9.57 -28.77 31.64
N ASP A 501 10.11 -28.94 30.44
CA ASP A 501 10.23 -30.23 29.76
C ASP A 501 11.25 -30.11 28.63
N HIS A 502 12.54 -30.18 28.99
CA HIS A 502 13.61 -30.76 28.16
C HIS A 502 14.85 -31.01 29.04
N GLU A 503 14.79 -32.09 29.82
CA GLU A 503 15.98 -32.91 30.17
C GLU A 503 16.02 -34.15 29.29
#